data_AF-A0A507BGG8-F1
#
_entry.id   AF-A0A507BGG8-F1
#
_cell.length_a   1.000
_cell.length_b   1.000
_cell.length_c   1.000
_cell.angle_alpha   90.00
_cell.angle_beta   90.00
_cell.angle_gamma   90.00
#
_symmetry.space_group_name_H-M   'P 1'
#
loop_
_entity.id
_entity.type
_entity.pdbx_description
1 polymer ?
#
loop_
_entity_poly.entity_id
_entity_poly.type
_entity_poly.pdbx_seq_one_letter_code
_entity_poly.pdbx_strand_id
1 'polypeptide(L)'
;MPFPFVLPTTSAFSYSSSFTCETHPSLPLNASTYRGVVRDTLKKHKRLPPISQAPNLPLVISSLTSYLPYLSAVESGLGNRPLHGEQIKVATKSPPAIEWRPTLSESAVPGKEAARCRIQSLEQELSFVLSSLANAYTLQARSALQPLYVTSVAPIGSQERHGAITAATKHLLDAASVYDYLAGAAEHRAQAPPACAVDISAATVRAQRELALAEATLLAVLKDDPYPAVAAQDRNKNDMEWMFKAPDIPKVRAHLFARLCLAASEHAAQAYSLCQGGGGRGSGKVNETFVRYLEDLRRTSRARACRFFGIDAELGGQTGNAIGWLHAALQELGVEKEQKRSGLGFSKLRKEWSEKREDRKVERSSNWGADAGKLEETRMNTQLVPPPGALLAQMPSGREIHQIKAYEPPVIDASALDAMRAPPEVADDYGNAESSEDEGQQVTSGPGQFPGTKDEYEGRSSYY
;
A
#
# COMPACT_ATOMS: atom_id res chain seq x y z
N MET A 1 -2.14 8.63 1.30
CA MET A 1 -2.37 7.74 2.45
C MET A 1 -2.03 6.33 2.02
N PRO A 2 -1.21 5.60 2.79
CA PRO A 2 -0.86 4.22 2.51
C PRO A 2 -2.07 3.28 2.40
N PHE A 3 -1.94 2.17 1.68
CA PHE A 3 -2.99 1.16 1.55
C PHE A 3 -3.41 0.59 2.94
N PRO A 4 -4.71 0.48 3.25
CA PRO A 4 -5.20 -0.05 4.52
C PRO A 4 -5.23 -1.59 4.51
N PHE A 5 -4.06 -2.23 4.63
CA PHE A 5 -3.98 -3.69 4.67
C PHE A 5 -4.82 -4.31 5.80
N VAL A 6 -5.38 -5.49 5.53
CA VAL A 6 -5.91 -6.38 6.56
C VAL A 6 -4.81 -7.40 6.87
N LEU A 7 -4.49 -7.58 8.15
CA LEU A 7 -3.50 -8.57 8.56
C LEU A 7 -4.10 -9.99 8.51
N PRO A 8 -3.35 -10.98 8.00
CA PRO A 8 -3.84 -12.35 7.91
C PRO A 8 -3.94 -12.99 9.29
N THR A 9 -4.62 -14.13 9.36
CA THR A 9 -4.69 -14.98 10.56
C THR A 9 -4.20 -16.38 10.24
N THR A 10 -3.79 -17.14 11.25
CA THR A 10 -3.25 -18.49 11.06
C THR A 10 -3.88 -19.49 12.03
N SER A 11 -3.86 -20.77 11.66
CA SER A 11 -4.32 -21.88 12.50
C SER A 11 -3.42 -22.10 13.72
N ALA A 12 -3.91 -22.88 14.68
CA ALA A 12 -3.05 -23.51 15.68
C ALA A 12 -2.05 -24.46 15.00
N PHE A 13 -0.85 -24.56 15.55
CA PHE A 13 0.15 -25.52 15.08
C PHE A 13 1.18 -25.79 16.18
N SER A 14 1.58 -27.04 16.31
CA SER A 14 2.65 -27.50 17.19
C SER A 14 3.81 -28.00 16.33
N TYR A 15 4.96 -27.34 16.42
CA TYR A 15 6.18 -27.77 15.73
C TYR A 15 6.62 -29.15 16.17
N SER A 16 6.47 -29.51 17.46
CA SER A 16 6.91 -30.82 17.95
C SER A 16 6.12 -31.99 17.35
N SER A 17 4.91 -31.72 16.81
CA SER A 17 4.08 -32.70 16.09
C SER A 17 4.60 -33.05 14.68
N SER A 18 5.30 -32.11 14.03
CA SER A 18 5.81 -32.26 12.67
C SER A 18 7.34 -32.32 12.59
N PHE A 19 8.05 -31.86 13.62
CA PHE A 19 9.49 -31.74 13.61
C PHE A 19 10.12 -32.24 14.92
N THR A 20 11.37 -32.68 14.81
CA THR A 20 12.26 -32.98 15.93
C THR A 20 13.62 -32.38 15.66
N CYS A 21 14.32 -32.00 16.72
CA CYS A 21 15.70 -31.53 16.61
C CYS A 21 16.58 -32.35 17.56
N GLU A 22 17.55 -33.08 17.02
CA GLU A 22 18.42 -33.94 17.84
C GLU A 22 19.42 -33.12 18.64
N THR A 23 19.94 -32.04 18.04
CA THR A 23 20.95 -31.17 18.65
C THR A 23 20.36 -30.18 19.64
N HIS A 24 19.11 -29.74 19.41
CA HIS A 24 18.43 -28.73 20.22
C HIS A 24 16.98 -29.17 20.48
N PRO A 25 16.75 -30.17 21.35
CA PRO A 25 15.43 -30.79 21.53
C PRO A 25 14.31 -29.83 21.93
N SER A 26 14.62 -28.71 22.60
CA SER A 26 13.64 -27.68 22.97
C SER A 26 13.31 -26.69 21.85
N LEU A 27 14.01 -26.72 20.71
CA LEU A 27 13.79 -25.78 19.61
C LEU A 27 12.36 -25.84 19.02
N PRO A 28 11.80 -27.03 18.70
CA PRO A 28 10.42 -27.13 18.22
C PRO A 28 9.41 -26.54 19.22
N LEU A 29 9.52 -26.86 20.52
CA LEU A 29 8.61 -26.33 21.53
C LEU A 29 8.68 -24.79 21.60
N ASN A 30 9.89 -24.22 21.63
CA ASN A 30 10.03 -22.75 21.64
C ASN A 30 9.44 -22.12 20.38
N ALA A 31 9.65 -22.72 19.20
CA ALA A 31 9.03 -22.25 17.97
C ALA A 31 7.48 -22.27 18.06
N SER A 32 6.88 -23.31 18.66
CA SER A 32 5.45 -23.38 18.94
C SER A 32 4.98 -22.27 19.88
N THR A 33 5.73 -22.00 20.95
CA THR A 33 5.39 -20.96 21.93
C THR A 33 5.33 -19.58 21.28
N TYR A 34 6.38 -19.17 20.55
CA TYR A 34 6.40 -17.86 19.90
C TYR A 34 5.39 -17.76 18.75
N ARG A 35 5.17 -18.86 18.01
CA ARG A 35 4.10 -18.92 17.00
C ARG A 35 2.71 -18.76 17.61
N GLY A 36 2.47 -19.36 18.77
CA GLY A 36 1.22 -19.21 19.53
C GLY A 36 0.93 -17.75 19.88
N VAL A 37 1.95 -17.02 20.34
CA VAL A 37 1.85 -15.58 20.62
C VAL A 37 1.51 -14.79 19.34
N VAL A 38 2.13 -15.09 18.21
CA VAL A 38 1.82 -14.46 16.91
C VAL A 38 0.35 -14.71 16.53
N ARG A 39 -0.10 -15.97 16.57
CA ARG A 39 -1.48 -16.35 16.26
C ARG A 39 -2.47 -15.58 17.12
N ASP A 40 -2.25 -15.56 18.43
CA ASP A 40 -3.17 -14.93 19.38
C ASP A 40 -3.17 -13.42 19.22
N THR A 41 -2.01 -12.82 18.95
CA THR A 41 -1.89 -11.38 18.70
C THR A 41 -2.61 -10.98 17.41
N LEU A 42 -2.44 -11.73 16.31
CA LEU A 42 -3.13 -11.48 15.04
C LEU A 42 -4.65 -11.67 15.19
N LYS A 43 -5.08 -12.74 15.87
CA LYS A 43 -6.50 -13.01 16.14
C LYS A 43 -7.12 -11.90 16.99
N LYS A 44 -6.41 -11.44 18.03
CA LYS A 44 -6.83 -10.32 18.87
C LYS A 44 -6.92 -9.03 18.06
N HIS A 45 -5.88 -8.70 17.28
CA HIS A 45 -5.84 -7.51 16.44
C HIS A 45 -7.06 -7.44 15.51
N LYS A 46 -7.35 -8.53 14.80
CA LYS A 46 -8.51 -8.64 13.91
C LYS A 46 -9.85 -8.39 14.61
N ARG A 47 -9.99 -8.85 15.86
CA ARG A 47 -11.21 -8.69 16.68
C ARG A 47 -11.36 -7.31 17.30
N LEU A 48 -10.30 -6.49 17.32
CA LEU A 48 -10.37 -5.15 17.88
C LEU A 48 -11.25 -4.24 17.00
N PRO A 49 -12.03 -3.33 17.60
CA PRO A 49 -12.67 -2.25 16.87
C PRO A 49 -11.64 -1.44 16.08
N PRO A 50 -12.00 -0.84 14.92
CA PRO A 50 -11.05 -0.12 14.07
C PRO A 50 -10.21 0.93 14.80
N ILE A 51 -10.80 1.65 15.77
CA ILE A 51 -10.10 2.68 16.55
C ILE A 51 -9.00 2.11 17.47
N SER A 52 -9.14 0.86 17.88
CA SER A 52 -8.21 0.17 18.79
C SER A 52 -7.16 -0.66 18.04
N GLN A 53 -7.27 -0.81 16.72
CA GLN A 53 -6.31 -1.58 15.92
C GLN A 53 -4.97 -0.85 15.79
N ALA A 54 -4.99 0.44 15.50
CA ALA A 54 -3.77 1.25 15.35
C ALA A 54 -2.82 1.19 16.57
N PRO A 55 -3.27 1.42 17.82
CA PRO A 55 -2.38 1.31 18.99
C PRO A 55 -1.93 -0.12 19.29
N ASN A 56 -2.55 -1.15 18.69
CA ASN A 56 -2.15 -2.54 18.86
C ASN A 56 -1.05 -2.99 17.87
N LEU A 57 -0.79 -2.24 16.79
CA LEU A 57 0.21 -2.59 15.78
C LEU A 57 1.64 -2.81 16.33
N PRO A 58 2.16 -2.02 17.29
CA PRO A 58 3.48 -2.28 17.88
C PRO A 58 3.59 -3.68 18.51
N LEU A 59 2.51 -4.17 19.13
CA LEU A 59 2.48 -5.52 19.72
C LEU A 59 2.52 -6.60 18.63
N VAL A 60 1.82 -6.38 17.51
CA VAL A 60 1.87 -7.28 16.34
C VAL A 60 3.28 -7.35 15.77
N ILE A 61 3.93 -6.21 15.56
CA ILE A 61 5.31 -6.15 15.05
C ILE A 61 6.27 -6.85 16.00
N SER A 62 6.13 -6.62 17.32
CA SER A 62 6.98 -7.26 18.32
C SER A 62 6.82 -8.78 18.34
N SER A 63 5.59 -9.31 18.29
CA SER A 63 5.37 -10.76 18.29
C SER A 63 5.89 -11.43 17.02
N LEU A 64 5.65 -10.83 15.84
CA LEU A 64 6.20 -11.32 14.57
C LEU A 64 7.74 -11.33 14.59
N THR A 65 8.34 -10.23 15.04
CA THR A 65 9.81 -10.10 15.13
C THR A 65 10.42 -11.10 16.11
N SER A 66 9.73 -11.37 17.23
CA SER A 66 10.20 -12.33 18.24
C SER A 66 10.10 -13.78 17.77
N TYR A 67 9.19 -14.09 16.84
CA TYR A 67 9.02 -15.44 16.29
C TYR A 67 10.04 -15.76 15.17
N LEU A 68 10.38 -14.77 14.34
CA LEU A 68 11.28 -14.94 13.19
C LEU A 68 12.60 -15.69 13.48
N PRO A 69 13.31 -15.45 14.59
CA PRO A 69 14.54 -16.18 14.94
C PRO A 69 14.34 -17.69 15.05
N TYR A 70 13.25 -18.10 15.72
CA TYR A 70 12.94 -19.51 15.95
C TYR A 70 12.50 -20.19 14.66
N LEU A 71 11.64 -19.54 13.88
CA LEU A 71 11.23 -20.03 12.56
C LEU A 71 12.45 -20.22 11.63
N SER A 72 13.34 -19.24 11.59
CA SER A 72 14.55 -19.27 10.75
C SER A 72 15.54 -20.35 11.21
N ALA A 73 15.64 -20.60 12.52
CA ALA A 73 16.47 -21.68 13.06
C ALA A 73 15.94 -23.07 12.69
N VAL A 74 14.61 -23.28 12.73
CA VAL A 74 14.00 -24.53 12.26
C VAL A 74 14.20 -24.72 10.76
N GLU A 75 13.99 -23.68 9.94
CA GLU A 75 14.21 -23.72 8.49
C GLU A 75 15.68 -24.00 8.13
N SER A 76 16.61 -23.33 8.81
CA SER A 76 18.06 -23.56 8.63
C SER A 76 18.45 -24.99 8.97
N GLY A 77 17.90 -25.54 10.05
CA GLY A 77 18.17 -26.91 10.45
C GLY A 77 17.60 -27.96 9.50
N LEU A 78 16.48 -27.68 8.83
CA LEU A 78 15.97 -28.53 7.74
C LEU A 78 16.84 -28.45 6.48
N GLY A 79 17.38 -27.26 6.21
CA GLY A 79 18.26 -27.01 5.07
C GLY A 79 19.73 -27.39 5.27
N ASN A 80 20.10 -27.98 6.42
CA ASN A 80 21.48 -28.23 6.84
C ASN A 80 22.39 -26.99 6.76
N ARG A 81 21.82 -25.80 6.99
CA ARG A 81 22.57 -24.55 7.01
C ARG A 81 23.13 -24.33 8.41
N PRO A 82 24.45 -24.08 8.56
CA PRO A 82 25.02 -23.82 9.88
C PRO A 82 24.52 -22.49 10.42
N LEU A 83 24.26 -22.45 11.73
CA LEU A 83 23.83 -21.26 12.46
C LEU A 83 24.81 -21.05 13.62
N HIS A 84 25.41 -19.86 13.70
CA HIS A 84 26.56 -19.58 14.60
C HIS A 84 27.75 -20.54 14.46
N GLY A 85 27.95 -21.11 13.27
CA GLY A 85 29.00 -22.11 13.02
C GLY A 85 28.65 -23.52 13.51
N GLU A 86 27.47 -23.71 14.10
CA GLU A 86 26.98 -25.00 14.56
C GLU A 86 25.94 -25.59 13.60
N GLN A 87 25.88 -26.92 13.52
CA GLN A 87 24.84 -27.60 12.75
C GLN A 87 23.63 -27.88 13.63
N ILE A 88 22.49 -27.29 13.26
CA ILE A 88 21.19 -27.63 13.85
C ILE A 88 20.61 -28.77 13.02
N LYS A 89 20.35 -29.93 13.63
CA LYS A 89 19.79 -31.10 12.92
C LYS A 89 18.30 -31.23 13.18
N VAL A 90 17.48 -30.68 12.27
CA VAL A 90 16.03 -30.83 12.31
C VAL A 90 15.58 -31.92 11.36
N ALA A 91 14.73 -32.83 11.84
CA ALA A 91 14.11 -33.89 11.06
C ALA A 91 12.59 -33.70 11.01
N THR A 92 12.00 -33.90 9.84
CA THR A 92 10.55 -33.88 9.63
C THR A 92 9.94 -35.23 9.99
N LYS A 93 9.00 -35.24 10.95
CA LYS A 93 8.17 -36.39 11.32
C LYS A 93 6.96 -36.55 10.42
N SER A 94 6.28 -35.45 10.16
CA SER A 94 5.05 -35.38 9.39
C SER A 94 4.99 -34.06 8.62
N PRO A 95 4.30 -34.00 7.47
CA PRO A 95 4.13 -32.75 6.73
C PRO A 95 3.42 -31.70 7.59
N PRO A 96 3.89 -30.44 7.64
CA PRO A 96 3.26 -29.40 8.44
C PRO A 96 1.80 -29.18 7.99
N ALA A 97 0.90 -29.07 8.97
CA ALA A 97 -0.52 -28.81 8.76
C ALA A 97 -0.87 -27.37 9.15
N ILE A 98 -0.08 -26.42 8.67
CA ILE A 98 -0.28 -25.00 8.96
C ILE A 98 -1.21 -24.40 7.91
N GLU A 99 -2.17 -23.60 8.37
CA GLU A 99 -3.06 -22.85 7.50
C GLU A 99 -2.98 -21.34 7.76
N TRP A 100 -3.04 -20.56 6.70
CA TRP A 100 -3.15 -19.11 6.74
C TRP A 100 -4.42 -18.67 6.04
N ARG A 101 -5.04 -17.60 6.53
CA ARG A 101 -6.11 -16.89 5.83
C ARG A 101 -5.50 -15.70 5.08
N PRO A 102 -5.36 -15.78 3.74
CA PRO A 102 -4.81 -14.69 2.95
C PRO A 102 -5.79 -13.50 2.90
N THR A 103 -5.27 -12.30 2.64
CA THR A 103 -6.06 -11.05 2.66
C THR A 103 -6.02 -10.28 1.34
N LEU A 104 -5.07 -10.59 0.46
CA LEU A 104 -4.97 -10.05 -0.89
C LEU A 104 -5.52 -10.98 -1.96
N SER A 105 -5.80 -12.24 -1.62
CA SER A 105 -6.54 -13.16 -2.48
C SER A 105 -7.98 -12.71 -2.69
N GLU A 106 -8.47 -12.78 -3.93
CA GLU A 106 -9.88 -12.59 -4.24
C GLU A 106 -10.72 -13.68 -3.55
N SER A 107 -11.79 -13.26 -2.87
CA SER A 107 -12.73 -14.20 -2.28
C SER A 107 -13.65 -14.77 -3.35
N ALA A 108 -13.84 -16.09 -3.34
CA ALA A 108 -14.77 -16.75 -4.25
C ALA A 108 -16.23 -16.28 -4.08
N VAL A 109 -16.58 -15.74 -2.90
CA VAL A 109 -17.90 -15.20 -2.60
C VAL A 109 -17.79 -13.73 -2.21
N PRO A 110 -18.41 -12.81 -2.96
CA PRO A 110 -18.42 -11.39 -2.61
C PRO A 110 -18.90 -11.17 -1.17
N GLY A 111 -18.13 -10.39 -0.40
CA GLY A 111 -18.45 -10.07 1.00
C GLY A 111 -18.08 -11.15 2.03
N LYS A 112 -17.55 -12.31 1.62
CA LYS A 112 -16.99 -13.31 2.54
C LYS A 112 -15.46 -13.26 2.56
N GLU A 113 -14.87 -13.64 3.69
CA GLU A 113 -13.42 -13.79 3.80
C GLU A 113 -12.90 -14.91 2.88
N ALA A 114 -11.65 -14.78 2.44
CA ALA A 114 -10.99 -15.83 1.68
C ALA A 114 -10.88 -17.12 2.51
N ALA A 115 -10.98 -18.26 1.83
CA ALA A 115 -10.72 -19.55 2.42
C ALA A 115 -9.27 -19.62 2.93
N ARG A 116 -9.05 -20.43 3.97
CA ARG A 116 -7.68 -20.70 4.41
C ARG A 116 -6.92 -21.49 3.35
N CYS A 117 -5.66 -21.13 3.13
CA CYS A 117 -4.72 -21.92 2.35
C CYS A 117 -3.82 -22.70 3.31
N ARG A 118 -3.62 -23.99 3.02
CA ARG A 118 -2.64 -24.81 3.71
C ARG A 118 -1.26 -24.62 3.07
N ILE A 119 -0.27 -24.28 3.88
CA ILE A 119 1.11 -24.15 3.39
C ILE A 119 1.76 -25.52 3.23
N GLN A 120 2.77 -25.57 2.36
CA GLN A 120 3.47 -26.80 1.99
C GLN A 120 4.91 -26.84 2.54
N SER A 121 5.44 -25.70 3.00
CA SER A 121 6.81 -25.59 3.52
C SER A 121 6.92 -24.48 4.57
N LEU A 122 7.97 -24.54 5.42
CA LEU A 122 8.26 -23.45 6.36
C LEU A 122 8.74 -22.18 5.67
N GLU A 123 9.17 -22.25 4.41
CA GLU A 123 9.46 -21.06 3.62
C GLU A 123 8.18 -20.25 3.33
N GLN A 124 7.06 -20.94 3.09
CA GLN A 124 5.76 -20.30 2.93
C GLN A 124 5.27 -19.70 4.25
N GLU A 125 5.51 -20.37 5.39
CA GLU A 125 5.29 -19.78 6.73
C GLU A 125 6.10 -18.49 6.89
N LEU A 126 7.41 -18.53 6.58
CA LEU A 126 8.29 -17.37 6.66
C LEU A 126 7.81 -16.23 5.77
N SER A 127 7.34 -16.56 4.57
CA SER A 127 6.80 -15.57 3.63
C SER A 127 5.53 -14.91 4.18
N PHE A 128 4.61 -15.68 4.78
CA PHE A 128 3.42 -15.10 5.43
C PHE A 128 3.78 -14.25 6.65
N VAL A 129 4.72 -14.67 7.48
CA VAL A 129 5.15 -13.92 8.68
C VAL A 129 5.82 -12.61 8.28
N LEU A 130 6.74 -12.63 7.32
CA LEU A 130 7.43 -11.43 6.84
C LEU A 130 6.49 -10.48 6.08
N SER A 131 5.60 -10.99 5.22
CA SER A 131 4.58 -10.16 4.58
C SER A 131 3.63 -9.54 5.62
N SER A 132 3.28 -10.27 6.68
CA SER A 132 2.47 -9.71 7.78
C SER A 132 3.20 -8.60 8.53
N LEU A 133 4.51 -8.75 8.74
CA LEU A 133 5.36 -7.75 9.38
C LEU A 133 5.44 -6.47 8.53
N ALA A 134 5.70 -6.61 7.23
CA ALA A 134 5.74 -5.49 6.31
C ALA A 134 4.39 -4.76 6.20
N ASN A 135 3.29 -5.51 6.14
CA ASN A 135 1.94 -4.92 6.19
C ASN A 135 1.67 -4.17 7.49
N ALA A 136 2.13 -4.69 8.63
CA ALA A 136 2.00 -3.99 9.91
C ALA A 136 2.81 -2.69 9.95
N TYR A 137 4.00 -2.63 9.33
CA TYR A 137 4.74 -1.38 9.15
C TYR A 137 3.98 -0.39 8.27
N THR A 138 3.41 -0.80 7.14
CA THR A 138 2.57 0.08 6.30
C THR A 138 1.37 0.63 7.07
N LEU A 139 0.74 -0.18 7.93
CA LEU A 139 -0.33 0.27 8.82
C LEU A 139 0.15 1.27 9.89
N GLN A 140 1.37 1.09 10.42
CA GLN A 140 1.98 2.09 11.32
C GLN A 140 2.24 3.41 10.59
N ALA A 141 2.74 3.36 9.35
CA ALA A 141 2.90 4.55 8.52
C ALA A 141 1.58 5.28 8.32
N ARG A 142 0.51 4.52 8.06
CA ARG A 142 -0.85 5.05 7.92
C ARG A 142 -1.36 5.70 9.21
N SER A 143 -1.12 5.07 10.37
CA SER A 143 -1.48 5.61 11.67
C SER A 143 -0.71 6.90 11.99
N ALA A 144 0.60 6.95 11.69
CA ALA A 144 1.42 8.13 11.89
C ALA A 144 0.94 9.32 11.03
N LEU A 145 0.42 9.06 9.83
CA LEU A 145 -0.11 10.11 8.94
C LEU A 145 -1.54 10.53 9.26
N GLN A 146 -2.33 9.72 9.98
CA GLN A 146 -3.75 10.00 10.23
C GLN A 146 -4.00 11.42 10.78
N PRO A 147 -3.24 11.95 11.75
CA PRO A 147 -3.47 13.29 12.30
C PRO A 147 -3.44 14.40 11.25
N LEU A 148 -2.71 14.22 10.14
CA LEU A 148 -2.62 15.21 9.06
C LEU A 148 -3.93 15.39 8.28
N TYR A 149 -4.87 14.46 8.41
CA TYR A 149 -6.11 14.42 7.63
C TYR A 149 -7.36 14.65 8.48
N VAL A 150 -7.21 14.79 9.80
CA VAL A 150 -8.34 15.07 10.70
C VAL A 150 -8.66 16.56 10.65
N THR A 151 -9.84 16.92 10.13
CA THR A 151 -10.30 18.31 9.99
C THR A 151 -11.26 18.75 11.10
N SER A 152 -11.53 17.89 12.09
CA SER A 152 -12.43 18.19 13.21
C SER A 152 -11.73 18.86 14.40
N VAL A 153 -10.40 18.95 14.38
CA VAL A 153 -9.57 19.52 15.44
C VAL A 153 -8.69 20.65 14.89
N ALA A 154 -7.98 21.35 15.78
CA ALA A 154 -7.02 22.37 15.37
C ALA A 154 -5.93 21.76 14.47
N PRO A 155 -5.45 22.48 13.43
CA PRO A 155 -4.36 22.01 12.59
C PRO A 155 -3.11 21.66 13.42
N ILE A 156 -2.43 20.56 13.07
CA ILE A 156 -1.21 20.17 13.76
C ILE A 156 -0.04 21.10 13.41
N GLY A 157 0.88 21.29 14.36
CA GLY A 157 2.04 22.15 14.16
C GLY A 157 3.04 21.64 13.12
N SER A 158 3.88 22.52 12.59
CA SER A 158 4.89 22.17 11.57
C SER A 158 5.88 21.09 12.04
N GLN A 159 6.33 21.15 13.31
CA GLN A 159 7.20 20.12 13.89
C GLN A 159 6.52 18.75 13.98
N GLU A 160 5.27 18.70 14.44
CA GLU A 160 4.51 17.45 14.55
C GLU A 160 4.25 16.84 13.17
N ARG A 161 3.92 17.68 12.18
CA ARG A 161 3.81 17.27 10.78
C ARG A 161 5.11 16.65 10.28
N HIS A 162 6.24 17.29 10.55
CA HIS A 162 7.54 16.76 10.13
C HIS A 162 7.85 15.42 10.80
N GLY A 163 7.55 15.28 12.09
CA GLY A 163 7.67 14.02 12.84
C GLY A 163 6.80 12.90 12.26
N ALA A 164 5.52 13.18 11.99
CA ALA A 164 4.58 12.24 11.41
C ALA A 164 5.04 11.73 10.03
N ILE A 165 5.46 12.64 9.14
CA ILE A 165 5.95 12.29 7.80
C ILE A 165 7.25 11.48 7.88
N THR A 166 8.16 11.86 8.78
CA THR A 166 9.43 11.14 8.97
C THR A 166 9.21 9.73 9.50
N ALA A 167 8.36 9.58 10.52
CA ALA A 167 7.99 8.28 11.08
C ALA A 167 7.32 7.38 10.02
N ALA A 168 6.36 7.92 9.26
CA ALA A 168 5.70 7.18 8.20
C ALA A 168 6.66 6.77 7.07
N THR A 169 7.58 7.66 6.68
CA THR A 169 8.62 7.34 5.68
C THR A 169 9.48 6.18 6.17
N LYS A 170 9.93 6.22 7.43
CA LYS A 170 10.71 5.14 8.03
C LYS A 170 9.96 3.80 7.94
N HIS A 171 8.72 3.75 8.38
CA HIS A 171 7.93 2.52 8.36
C HIS A 171 7.69 1.98 6.95
N LEU A 172 7.46 2.84 5.94
CA LEU A 172 7.33 2.39 4.56
C LEU A 172 8.64 1.83 3.99
N LEU A 173 9.78 2.42 4.36
CA LEU A 173 11.09 1.89 3.96
C LEU A 173 11.43 0.58 4.68
N ASP A 174 11.03 0.44 5.96
CA ASP A 174 11.13 -0.83 6.68
C ASP A 174 10.27 -1.90 5.98
N ALA A 175 9.03 -1.59 5.59
CA ALA A 175 8.18 -2.49 4.80
C ALA A 175 8.80 -2.86 3.44
N ALA A 176 9.32 -1.87 2.71
CA ALA A 176 9.98 -2.09 1.42
C ALA A 176 11.21 -3.00 1.57
N SER A 177 12.01 -2.85 2.62
CA SER A 177 13.17 -3.70 2.90
C SER A 177 12.81 -5.16 3.12
N VAL A 178 11.71 -5.42 3.85
CA VAL A 178 11.22 -6.78 4.11
C VAL A 178 10.71 -7.42 2.81
N TYR A 179 9.97 -6.68 1.99
CA TYR A 179 9.50 -7.18 0.70
C TYR A 179 10.64 -7.39 -0.31
N ASP A 180 11.66 -6.53 -0.30
CA ASP A 180 12.86 -6.68 -1.12
C ASP A 180 13.62 -7.97 -0.77
N TYR A 181 13.77 -8.25 0.54
CA TYR A 181 14.34 -9.51 1.02
C TYR A 181 13.54 -10.74 0.58
N LEU A 182 12.21 -10.70 0.73
CA LEU A 182 11.34 -11.78 0.28
C LEU A 182 11.42 -12.01 -1.24
N ALA A 183 11.45 -10.92 -2.03
CA ALA A 183 11.55 -10.99 -3.48
C ALA A 183 12.87 -11.62 -3.93
N GLY A 184 14.00 -11.19 -3.37
CA GLY A 184 15.31 -11.77 -3.66
C GLY A 184 15.38 -13.24 -3.26
N ALA A 185 14.82 -13.60 -2.10
CA ALA A 185 14.76 -14.98 -1.67
C ALA A 185 13.89 -15.86 -2.60
N ALA A 186 12.83 -15.32 -3.21
CA ALA A 186 12.02 -16.04 -4.20
C ALA A 186 12.76 -16.29 -5.52
N GLU A 187 13.64 -15.37 -5.95
CA GLU A 187 14.44 -15.51 -7.19
C GLU A 187 15.47 -16.63 -7.09
N HIS A 188 16.15 -16.72 -5.95
CA HIS A 188 17.10 -17.81 -5.69
C HIS A 188 16.44 -19.20 -5.63
N ARG A 189 15.10 -19.26 -5.61
CA ARG A 189 14.31 -20.47 -5.38
C ARG A 189 13.38 -20.80 -6.55
N ALA A 190 13.78 -20.51 -7.78
CA ALA A 190 12.98 -20.76 -8.99
C ALA A 190 12.46 -22.21 -9.19
N GLN A 191 12.96 -23.19 -8.43
CA GLN A 191 12.50 -24.60 -8.43
C GLN A 191 11.56 -24.96 -7.26
N ALA A 192 11.22 -24.01 -6.38
CA ALA A 192 10.31 -24.24 -5.26
C ALA A 192 8.87 -24.50 -5.73
N PRO A 193 8.07 -25.24 -4.94
CA PRO A 193 6.65 -25.42 -5.22
C PRO A 193 5.94 -24.06 -5.33
N PRO A 194 4.92 -23.94 -6.20
CA PRO A 194 4.19 -22.71 -6.38
C PRO A 194 3.57 -22.24 -5.06
N ALA A 195 3.48 -20.92 -4.90
CA ALA A 195 2.85 -20.31 -3.74
C ALA A 195 1.42 -20.83 -3.56
N CYS A 196 1.05 -21.17 -2.32
CA CYS A 196 -0.29 -21.64 -1.99
C CYS A 196 -1.36 -20.53 -2.01
N ALA A 197 -0.93 -19.26 -2.06
CA ALA A 197 -1.78 -18.09 -2.14
C ALA A 197 -1.07 -16.93 -2.86
N VAL A 198 -1.86 -16.04 -3.47
CA VAL A 198 -1.33 -14.88 -4.22
C VAL A 198 -0.54 -13.93 -3.33
N ASP A 199 -0.90 -13.83 -2.04
CA ASP A 199 -0.32 -12.96 -1.03
C ASP A 199 1.19 -13.13 -0.86
N ILE A 200 1.68 -14.37 -1.01
CA ILE A 200 3.10 -14.73 -0.86
C ILE A 200 3.75 -15.09 -2.21
N SER A 201 3.05 -14.87 -3.33
CA SER A 201 3.63 -15.07 -4.65
C SER A 201 4.74 -14.05 -4.91
N ALA A 202 5.78 -14.44 -5.65
CA ALA A 202 6.91 -13.56 -5.95
C ALA A 202 6.49 -12.28 -6.71
N ALA A 203 5.44 -12.35 -7.53
CA ALA A 203 4.89 -11.18 -8.22
C ALA A 203 4.24 -10.20 -7.24
N THR A 204 3.38 -10.69 -6.33
CA THR A 204 2.71 -9.87 -5.32
C THR A 204 3.69 -9.27 -4.31
N VAL A 205 4.69 -10.03 -3.87
CA VAL A 205 5.75 -9.53 -2.98
C VAL A 205 6.51 -8.37 -3.64
N ARG A 206 6.92 -8.52 -4.91
CA ARG A 206 7.54 -7.40 -5.66
C ARG A 206 6.58 -6.23 -5.84
N ALA A 207 5.31 -6.48 -6.12
CA ALA A 207 4.32 -5.42 -6.24
C ALA A 207 4.18 -4.61 -4.94
N GLN A 208 4.23 -5.28 -3.78
CA GLN A 208 4.15 -4.62 -2.48
C GLN A 208 5.42 -3.84 -2.12
N ARG A 209 6.61 -4.31 -2.53
CA ARG A 209 7.86 -3.52 -2.49
C ARG A 209 7.73 -2.23 -3.27
N GLU A 210 7.30 -2.32 -4.55
CA GLU A 210 7.11 -1.16 -5.41
C GLU A 210 6.07 -0.19 -4.85
N LEU A 211 4.97 -0.70 -4.30
CA LEU A 211 3.96 0.12 -3.65
C LEU A 211 4.54 0.91 -2.47
N ALA A 212 5.28 0.26 -1.57
CA ALA A 212 5.87 0.91 -0.41
C ALA A 212 6.85 2.03 -0.83
N LEU A 213 7.64 1.82 -1.90
CA LEU A 213 8.50 2.85 -2.49
C LEU A 213 7.71 4.01 -3.11
N ALA A 214 6.63 3.73 -3.83
CA ALA A 214 5.76 4.76 -4.40
C ALA A 214 5.20 5.67 -3.31
N GLU A 215 4.65 5.07 -2.24
CA GLU A 215 4.08 5.79 -1.11
C GLU A 215 5.15 6.60 -0.36
N ALA A 216 6.32 6.02 -0.09
CA ALA A 216 7.44 6.71 0.57
C ALA A 216 7.97 7.88 -0.27
N THR A 217 8.02 7.73 -1.59
CA THR A 217 8.45 8.79 -2.52
C THR A 217 7.47 9.97 -2.50
N LEU A 218 6.17 9.70 -2.44
CA LEU A 218 5.16 10.76 -2.31
C LEU A 218 5.21 11.47 -0.95
N LEU A 219 5.70 10.83 0.11
CA LEU A 219 5.92 11.50 1.40
C LEU A 219 7.03 12.54 1.35
N ALA A 220 8.07 12.31 0.55
CA ALA A 220 9.13 13.30 0.32
C ALA A 220 8.58 14.57 -0.35
N VAL A 221 7.57 14.42 -1.23
CA VAL A 221 6.85 15.55 -1.83
C VAL A 221 5.90 16.20 -0.82
N LEU A 222 5.11 15.39 -0.09
CA LEU A 222 4.13 15.88 0.90
C LEU A 222 4.78 16.73 2.01
N LYS A 223 6.04 16.46 2.35
CA LYS A 223 6.80 17.20 3.34
C LYS A 223 6.83 18.70 3.04
N ASP A 224 7.11 19.05 1.80
CA ASP A 224 7.38 20.43 1.36
C ASP A 224 6.26 20.99 0.46
N ASP A 225 5.28 20.18 0.06
CA ASP A 225 4.11 20.61 -0.72
C ASP A 225 3.07 21.29 0.18
N PRO A 226 2.81 22.61 0.01
CA PRO A 226 1.83 23.32 0.83
C PRO A 226 0.38 22.99 0.45
N TYR A 227 0.13 22.52 -0.77
CA TYR A 227 -1.23 22.40 -1.30
C TYR A 227 -2.16 21.50 -0.47
N PRO A 228 -1.76 20.29 -0.03
CA PRO A 228 -2.63 19.43 0.78
C PRO A 228 -2.99 20.05 2.14
N ALA A 229 -2.07 20.82 2.73
CA ALA A 229 -2.34 21.53 3.98
C ALA A 229 -3.37 22.64 3.74
N VAL A 230 -3.16 23.49 2.74
CA VAL A 230 -4.09 24.56 2.36
C VAL A 230 -5.49 24.00 2.05
N ALA A 231 -5.58 22.91 1.28
CA ALA A 231 -6.85 22.27 0.96
C ALA A 231 -7.53 21.63 2.19
N ALA A 232 -6.77 21.24 3.21
CA ALA A 232 -7.32 20.75 4.48
C ALA A 232 -7.80 21.90 5.37
N GLN A 233 -7.05 23.01 5.42
CA GLN A 233 -7.45 24.23 6.13
C GLN A 233 -8.75 24.81 5.58
N ASP A 234 -8.88 24.90 4.25
CA ASP A 234 -10.10 25.35 3.58
C ASP A 234 -11.35 24.52 3.98
N ARG A 235 -11.15 23.24 4.30
CA ARG A 235 -12.21 22.33 4.77
C ARG A 235 -12.44 22.38 6.28
N ASN A 236 -11.53 23.01 7.05
CA ASN A 236 -11.60 23.06 8.49
C ASN A 236 -12.33 24.33 8.95
N LYS A 237 -13.58 24.16 9.41
CA LYS A 237 -14.41 25.27 9.91
C LYS A 237 -13.86 25.94 11.16
N ASN A 238 -12.94 25.28 11.87
CA ASN A 238 -12.31 25.80 13.08
C ASN A 238 -11.01 26.56 12.79
N ASP A 239 -10.54 26.56 11.54
CA ASP A 239 -9.36 27.32 11.14
C ASP A 239 -9.75 28.77 10.82
N MET A 240 -9.31 29.69 11.68
CA MET A 240 -9.57 31.13 11.57
C MET A 240 -8.32 31.90 11.12
N GLU A 241 -7.21 31.23 10.76
CA GLU A 241 -5.94 31.88 10.43
C GLU A 241 -6.06 32.79 9.19
N TRP A 242 -6.88 32.37 8.21
CA TRP A 242 -7.20 33.13 7.02
C TRP A 242 -7.86 34.50 7.31
N MET A 243 -8.50 34.66 8.48
CA MET A 243 -9.10 35.94 8.89
C MET A 243 -8.05 36.99 9.25
N PHE A 244 -6.82 36.57 9.55
CA PHE A 244 -5.74 37.46 10.00
C PHE A 244 -4.62 37.60 8.98
N LYS A 245 -4.37 36.57 8.14
CA LYS A 245 -3.33 36.59 7.11
C LYS A 245 -3.77 35.73 5.91
N ALA A 246 -3.51 36.21 4.69
CA ALA A 246 -3.63 35.36 3.51
C ALA A 246 -2.65 34.16 3.61
N PRO A 247 -3.05 32.94 3.18
CA PRO A 247 -2.17 31.78 3.20
C PRO A 247 -0.86 32.06 2.45
N ASP A 248 0.26 31.90 3.13
CA ASP A 248 1.59 32.06 2.54
C ASP A 248 1.95 30.78 1.78
N ILE A 249 2.04 30.85 0.45
CA ILE A 249 2.36 29.68 -0.37
C ILE A 249 3.87 29.68 -0.63
N PRO A 250 4.66 28.84 0.05
CA PRO A 250 6.10 28.79 -0.14
C PRO A 250 6.44 28.38 -1.57
N LYS A 251 7.50 28.99 -2.12
CA LYS A 251 8.05 28.57 -3.41
C LYS A 251 8.58 27.14 -3.30
N VAL A 252 8.01 26.25 -4.10
CA VAL A 252 8.40 24.85 -4.14
C VAL A 252 9.43 24.59 -5.22
N ARG A 253 10.23 23.53 -5.05
CA ARG A 253 11.10 22.98 -6.09
C ARG A 253 10.25 22.21 -7.11
N ALA A 254 9.41 22.93 -7.85
CA ALA A 254 8.32 22.38 -8.65
C ALA A 254 8.81 21.27 -9.60
N HIS A 255 9.83 21.55 -10.41
CA HIS A 255 10.40 20.54 -11.31
C HIS A 255 10.90 19.27 -10.59
N LEU A 256 11.57 19.41 -9.43
CA LEU A 256 12.03 18.26 -8.64
C LEU A 256 10.85 17.43 -8.14
N PHE A 257 9.82 18.07 -7.59
CA PHE A 257 8.63 17.39 -7.10
C PHE A 257 7.85 16.70 -8.21
N ALA A 258 7.80 17.31 -9.40
CA ALA A 258 7.23 16.67 -10.58
C ALA A 258 7.95 15.34 -10.87
N ARG A 259 9.28 15.33 -10.88
CA ARG A 259 10.08 14.12 -11.12
C ARG A 259 9.95 13.08 -10.00
N LEU A 260 9.81 13.48 -8.74
CA LEU A 260 9.53 12.54 -7.64
C LEU A 260 8.13 11.91 -7.80
N CYS A 261 7.11 12.69 -8.17
CA CYS A 261 5.77 12.18 -8.45
C CYS A 261 5.76 11.22 -9.65
N LEU A 262 6.62 11.43 -10.65
CA LEU A 262 6.77 10.50 -11.77
C LEU A 262 7.44 9.18 -11.34
N ALA A 263 8.49 9.22 -10.51
CA ALA A 263 9.09 8.00 -9.95
C ALA A 263 8.06 7.20 -9.14
N ALA A 264 7.27 7.87 -8.29
CA ALA A 264 6.17 7.22 -7.58
C ALA A 264 5.12 6.60 -8.52
N SER A 265 4.83 7.26 -9.65
CA SER A 265 3.93 6.70 -10.67
C SER A 265 4.53 5.48 -11.36
N GLU A 266 5.82 5.50 -11.67
CA GLU A 266 6.54 4.39 -12.30
C GLU A 266 6.54 3.16 -11.38
N HIS A 267 6.85 3.32 -10.09
CA HIS A 267 6.70 2.27 -9.09
C HIS A 267 5.26 1.72 -9.00
N ALA A 268 4.26 2.60 -8.91
CA ALA A 268 2.85 2.18 -8.87
C ALA A 268 2.43 1.44 -10.15
N ALA A 269 2.95 1.84 -11.32
CA ALA A 269 2.70 1.16 -12.59
C ALA A 269 3.35 -0.23 -12.62
N GLN A 270 4.59 -0.36 -12.10
CA GLN A 270 5.26 -1.65 -11.95
C GLN A 270 4.46 -2.57 -11.03
N ALA A 271 4.06 -2.08 -9.85
CA ALA A 271 3.21 -2.81 -8.92
C ALA A 271 1.90 -3.29 -9.57
N TYR A 272 1.20 -2.40 -10.28
CA TYR A 272 -0.04 -2.72 -10.98
C TYR A 272 0.18 -3.83 -12.03
N SER A 273 1.23 -3.72 -12.85
CA SER A 273 1.53 -4.71 -13.89
C SER A 273 1.83 -6.10 -13.33
N LEU A 274 2.54 -6.16 -12.19
CA LEU A 274 2.86 -7.41 -11.49
C LEU A 274 1.59 -8.09 -10.95
N CYS A 275 0.62 -7.33 -10.46
CA CYS A 275 -0.66 -7.86 -10.00
C CYS A 275 -1.58 -8.32 -11.15
N GLN A 276 -1.47 -7.71 -12.34
CA GLN A 276 -2.23 -8.13 -13.53
C GLN A 276 -1.69 -9.43 -14.15
N GLY A 277 -0.38 -9.65 -14.11
CA GLY A 277 0.26 -10.86 -14.63
C GLY A 277 0.20 -12.09 -13.70
N GLY A 278 -0.18 -11.91 -12.43
CA GLY A 278 -0.04 -12.91 -11.36
C GLY A 278 -1.03 -14.10 -11.38
N GLY A 279 -1.93 -14.19 -12.36
CA GLY A 279 -2.94 -15.25 -12.47
C GLY A 279 -2.43 -16.58 -13.02
N GLY A 280 -1.33 -17.11 -12.49
CA GLY A 280 -0.86 -18.47 -12.83
C GLY A 280 -1.81 -19.54 -12.30
N ARG A 281 -1.87 -20.71 -12.96
CA ARG A 281 -2.68 -21.87 -12.53
C ARG A 281 -2.34 -22.23 -11.08
N GLY A 282 -3.23 -21.92 -10.14
CA GLY A 282 -3.15 -22.33 -8.74
C GLY A 282 -3.02 -21.21 -7.70
N SER A 283 -2.61 -19.99 -8.06
CA SER A 283 -2.32 -18.92 -7.07
C SER A 283 -3.52 -18.03 -6.72
N GLY A 284 -4.67 -18.15 -7.38
CA GLY A 284 -5.79 -17.22 -7.22
C GLY A 284 -5.53 -15.84 -7.84
N LYS A 285 -6.56 -14.98 -7.89
CA LYS A 285 -6.44 -13.59 -8.37
C LYS A 285 -6.18 -12.65 -7.20
N VAL A 286 -5.49 -11.55 -7.47
CA VAL A 286 -5.35 -10.45 -6.50
C VAL A 286 -6.68 -9.71 -6.39
N ASN A 287 -7.06 -9.30 -5.18
CA ASN A 287 -8.28 -8.56 -4.89
C ASN A 287 -8.32 -7.24 -5.68
N GLU A 288 -9.45 -7.02 -6.36
CA GLU A 288 -9.72 -5.84 -7.19
C GLU A 288 -9.56 -4.51 -6.45
N THR A 289 -9.87 -4.47 -5.14
CA THR A 289 -9.70 -3.24 -4.33
C THR A 289 -8.23 -2.81 -4.27
N PHE A 290 -7.31 -3.77 -4.16
CA PHE A 290 -5.88 -3.51 -4.14
C PHE A 290 -5.40 -3.10 -5.53
N VAL A 291 -5.81 -3.83 -6.58
CA VAL A 291 -5.47 -3.51 -7.98
C VAL A 291 -5.94 -2.11 -8.37
N ARG A 292 -7.18 -1.74 -8.01
CA ARG A 292 -7.72 -0.40 -8.24
C ARG A 292 -6.94 0.67 -7.50
N TYR A 293 -6.55 0.40 -6.25
CA TYR A 293 -5.73 1.34 -5.47
C TYR A 293 -4.38 1.62 -6.15
N LEU A 294 -3.71 0.60 -6.70
CA LEU A 294 -2.45 0.77 -7.43
C LEU A 294 -2.62 1.65 -8.66
N GLU A 295 -3.69 1.44 -9.42
CA GLU A 295 -4.01 2.26 -10.59
C GLU A 295 -4.37 3.70 -10.21
N ASP A 296 -5.19 3.89 -9.18
CA ASP A 296 -5.53 5.21 -8.65
C ASP A 296 -4.28 5.95 -8.15
N LEU A 297 -3.36 5.25 -7.48
CA LEU A 297 -2.09 5.80 -7.02
C LEU A 297 -1.20 6.20 -8.21
N ARG A 298 -1.11 5.35 -9.25
CA ARG A 298 -0.38 5.64 -10.49
C ARG A 298 -0.90 6.91 -11.14
N ARG A 299 -2.21 6.99 -11.39
CA ARG A 299 -2.88 8.13 -12.05
C ARG A 299 -2.77 9.41 -11.22
N THR A 300 -3.00 9.32 -9.91
CA THR A 300 -2.90 10.46 -9.00
C THR A 300 -1.47 11.00 -8.94
N SER A 301 -0.47 10.12 -8.96
CA SER A 301 0.94 10.53 -8.97
C SER A 301 1.30 11.27 -10.25
N ARG A 302 0.85 10.80 -11.42
CA ARG A 302 1.02 11.52 -12.70
C ARG A 302 0.32 12.87 -12.70
N ALA A 303 -0.90 12.92 -12.20
CA ALA A 303 -1.65 14.17 -12.09
C ALA A 303 -0.94 15.20 -11.19
N ARG A 304 -0.34 14.75 -10.08
CA ARG A 304 0.50 15.60 -9.21
C ARG A 304 1.75 16.09 -9.94
N ALA A 305 2.40 15.24 -10.73
CA ALA A 305 3.54 15.65 -11.55
C ALA A 305 3.15 16.74 -12.55
N CYS A 306 2.04 16.55 -13.28
CA CYS A 306 1.47 17.56 -14.16
C CYS A 306 1.19 18.87 -13.43
N ARG A 307 0.60 18.84 -12.23
CA ARG A 307 0.39 20.05 -11.43
C ARG A 307 1.70 20.78 -11.15
N PHE A 308 2.76 20.07 -10.78
CA PHE A 308 4.07 20.68 -10.52
C PHE A 308 4.75 21.19 -11.80
N PHE A 309 4.63 20.51 -12.94
CA PHE A 309 5.07 21.08 -14.23
C PHE A 309 4.29 22.33 -14.60
N GLY A 310 3.01 22.40 -14.23
CA GLY A 310 2.21 23.61 -14.39
C GLY A 310 2.75 24.79 -13.59
N ILE A 311 3.08 24.57 -12.32
CA ILE A 311 3.71 25.57 -11.44
C ILE A 311 5.08 26.00 -12.00
N ASP A 312 5.90 25.03 -12.44
CA ASP A 312 7.22 25.31 -13.03
C ASP A 312 7.10 26.16 -14.31
N ALA A 313 6.15 25.83 -15.18
CA ALA A 313 5.87 26.59 -16.39
C ALA A 313 5.36 28.01 -16.09
N GLU A 314 4.49 28.17 -15.10
CA GLU A 314 4.00 29.49 -14.66
C GLU A 314 5.14 30.36 -14.10
N LEU A 315 6.00 29.79 -13.26
CA LEU A 315 7.20 30.47 -12.76
C LEU A 315 8.15 30.89 -13.89
N GLY A 316 8.16 30.15 -14.99
CA GLY A 316 8.87 30.48 -16.23
C GLY A 316 8.13 31.44 -17.18
N GLY A 317 6.98 32.00 -16.79
CA GLY A 317 6.17 32.90 -17.62
C GLY A 317 5.40 32.22 -18.75
N GLN A 318 5.31 30.89 -18.74
CA GLN A 318 4.63 30.07 -19.76
C GLN A 318 3.23 29.66 -19.30
N THR A 319 2.35 30.64 -19.06
CA THR A 319 1.00 30.39 -18.53
C THR A 319 0.15 29.49 -19.45
N GLY A 320 0.34 29.54 -20.77
CA GLY A 320 -0.34 28.63 -21.70
C GLY A 320 0.03 27.17 -21.45
N ASN A 321 1.32 26.89 -21.24
CA ASN A 321 1.81 25.57 -20.88
C ASN A 321 1.35 25.16 -19.48
N ALA A 322 1.31 26.11 -18.53
CA ALA A 322 0.80 25.85 -17.19
C ALA A 322 -0.66 25.34 -17.21
N ILE A 323 -1.54 26.02 -17.95
CA ILE A 323 -2.94 25.60 -18.14
C ILE A 323 -3.00 24.24 -18.85
N GLY A 324 -2.17 24.03 -19.86
CA GLY A 324 -2.09 22.75 -20.58
C GLY A 324 -1.74 21.58 -19.65
N TRP A 325 -0.79 21.77 -18.74
CA TRP A 325 -0.42 20.77 -17.74
C TRP A 325 -1.55 20.49 -16.75
N LEU A 326 -2.31 21.50 -16.34
CA LEU A 326 -3.50 21.30 -15.51
C LEU A 326 -4.58 20.49 -16.25
N HIS A 327 -4.77 20.72 -17.55
CA HIS A 327 -5.66 19.89 -18.37
C HIS A 327 -5.17 18.43 -18.45
N ALA A 328 -3.87 18.22 -18.63
CA ALA A 328 -3.29 16.89 -18.61
C ALA A 328 -3.48 16.20 -17.25
N ALA A 329 -3.36 16.94 -16.14
CA ALA A 329 -3.63 16.41 -14.79
C ALA A 329 -5.09 15.94 -14.64
N LEU A 330 -6.06 16.74 -15.10
CA LEU A 330 -7.48 16.37 -15.07
C LEU A 330 -7.77 15.14 -15.93
N GLN A 331 -7.17 15.06 -17.12
CA GLN A 331 -7.27 13.89 -17.99
C GLN A 331 -6.72 12.62 -17.31
N GLU A 332 -5.55 12.71 -16.68
CA GLU A 332 -4.97 11.59 -15.91
C GLU A 332 -5.92 11.14 -14.79
N LEU A 333 -6.62 12.07 -14.12
CA LEU A 333 -7.63 11.76 -13.10
C LEU A 333 -8.98 11.29 -13.69
N GLY A 334 -9.16 11.34 -15.00
CA GLY A 334 -10.42 10.94 -15.67
C GLY A 334 -11.53 11.97 -15.49
N VAL A 335 -11.17 13.21 -15.16
CA VAL A 335 -12.10 14.33 -15.12
C VAL A 335 -12.20 14.87 -16.53
N GLU A 336 -13.20 14.42 -17.27
CA GLU A 336 -13.50 15.00 -18.58
C GLU A 336 -14.02 16.42 -18.41
N LYS A 337 -13.37 17.39 -19.07
CA LYS A 337 -14.02 18.68 -19.30
C LYS A 337 -15.13 18.45 -20.30
N GLU A 338 -16.36 18.85 -19.97
CA GLU A 338 -17.40 19.07 -20.98
C GLU A 338 -16.83 20.05 -22.03
N GLN A 339 -16.33 19.51 -23.13
CA GLN A 339 -16.03 20.32 -24.29
C GLN A 339 -17.39 20.79 -24.80
N LYS A 340 -17.75 22.05 -24.51
CA LYS A 340 -18.72 22.78 -25.34
C LYS A 340 -18.24 22.59 -26.78
N ARG A 341 -18.98 21.79 -27.55
CA ARG A 341 -18.83 21.62 -29.00
C ARG A 341 -19.00 22.99 -29.65
N SER A 342 -17.92 23.76 -29.71
CA SER A 342 -17.84 24.98 -30.51
C SER A 342 -17.63 24.54 -31.95
N GLY A 343 -18.68 24.67 -32.75
CA GLY A 343 -18.69 24.33 -34.16
C GLY A 343 -17.56 24.98 -34.98
N LEU A 344 -17.10 24.21 -35.97
CA LEU A 344 -16.65 24.62 -37.31
C LEU A 344 -16.24 26.10 -37.50
N GLY A 345 -14.93 26.33 -37.53
CA GLY A 345 -14.29 26.73 -38.81
C GLY A 345 -14.18 28.20 -39.23
N PHE A 346 -14.73 29.21 -38.54
CA PHE A 346 -14.73 30.59 -39.09
C PHE A 346 -14.18 31.73 -38.20
N SER A 347 -13.68 31.48 -36.97
CA SER A 347 -13.25 32.59 -36.09
C SER A 347 -11.82 33.10 -36.32
N LYS A 348 -10.90 32.28 -36.84
CA LYS A 348 -9.49 32.68 -37.02
C LYS A 348 -9.29 33.69 -38.16
N LEU A 349 -10.05 33.56 -39.27
CA LEU A 349 -9.99 34.50 -40.41
C LEU A 349 -10.60 35.87 -40.10
N ARG A 350 -11.59 35.93 -39.20
CA ARG A 350 -12.25 37.19 -38.82
C ARG A 350 -11.36 38.05 -37.91
N LYS A 351 -10.47 37.41 -37.13
CA LYS A 351 -9.53 38.09 -36.24
C LYS A 351 -8.42 38.80 -37.03
N GLU A 352 -7.86 38.13 -38.04
CA GLU A 352 -6.82 38.69 -38.90
C GLU A 352 -7.31 39.85 -39.80
N TRP A 353 -8.56 39.78 -40.27
CA TRP A 353 -9.18 40.87 -41.04
C TRP A 353 -9.61 42.07 -40.19
N SER A 354 -9.84 41.87 -38.89
CA SER A 354 -10.15 42.94 -37.94
C SER A 354 -8.87 43.72 -37.58
N GLU A 355 -7.76 43.01 -37.35
CA GLU A 355 -6.46 43.62 -37.01
C GLU A 355 -5.92 44.49 -38.15
N LYS A 356 -5.96 44.01 -39.40
CA LYS A 356 -5.55 44.80 -40.59
C LYS A 356 -6.38 46.06 -40.86
N ARG A 357 -7.62 46.11 -40.36
CA ARG A 357 -8.53 47.25 -40.55
C ARG A 357 -8.34 48.32 -39.48
N GLU A 358 -7.68 47.99 -38.38
CA GLU A 358 -7.41 48.92 -37.28
C GLU A 358 -6.02 49.56 -37.38
N ASP A 359 -5.01 48.87 -37.92
CA ASP A 359 -3.70 49.47 -38.21
C ASP A 359 -3.81 50.69 -39.13
N ARG A 360 -4.75 50.67 -40.09
CA ARG A 360 -5.05 51.82 -40.97
C ARG A 360 -5.79 52.98 -40.27
N LYS A 361 -6.36 52.75 -39.08
CA LYS A 361 -7.03 53.80 -38.29
C LYS A 361 -6.06 54.50 -37.34
N VAL A 362 -5.01 53.81 -36.89
CA VAL A 362 -3.93 54.39 -36.07
C VAL A 362 -3.14 55.46 -36.84
N GLU A 363 -2.93 55.29 -38.16
CA GLU A 363 -2.28 56.31 -39.01
C GLU A 363 -3.13 57.55 -39.30
N ARG A 364 -4.45 57.50 -39.10
CA ARG A 364 -5.39 58.61 -39.33
C ARG A 364 -6.07 59.06 -38.05
N SER A 365 -5.27 59.38 -37.02
CA SER A 365 -5.53 60.28 -35.87
C SER A 365 -7.00 60.56 -35.44
N SER A 366 -7.90 59.59 -35.51
CA SER A 366 -9.31 59.72 -35.15
C SER A 366 -9.70 58.44 -34.43
N ASN A 367 -9.84 58.56 -33.11
CA ASN A 367 -10.24 57.53 -32.14
C ASN A 367 -9.13 56.65 -31.55
N TRP A 368 -7.98 57.24 -31.21
CA TRP A 368 -7.07 56.64 -30.23
C TRP A 368 -7.75 56.64 -28.84
N GLY A 369 -7.87 55.47 -28.20
CA GLY A 369 -8.41 55.34 -26.83
C GLY A 369 -9.91 55.04 -26.69
N ALA A 370 -10.64 54.74 -27.77
CA ALA A 370 -12.07 54.39 -27.71
C ALA A 370 -12.37 53.00 -27.10
N ASP A 371 -11.35 52.19 -26.83
CA ASP A 371 -11.48 50.87 -26.22
C ASP A 371 -11.18 50.85 -24.70
N ALA A 372 -10.85 52.01 -24.11
CA ALA A 372 -10.48 52.15 -22.69
C ALA A 372 -9.36 51.21 -22.22
N GLY A 373 -8.41 50.84 -23.09
CA GLY A 373 -7.33 49.92 -22.75
C GLY A 373 -7.74 48.44 -22.77
N LYS A 374 -8.91 48.10 -23.31
CA LYS A 374 -9.38 46.72 -23.43
C LYS A 374 -8.44 45.87 -24.28
N LEU A 375 -7.84 46.40 -25.35
CA LEU A 375 -6.83 45.70 -26.15
C LEU A 375 -5.48 45.57 -25.43
N GLU A 376 -5.11 46.54 -24.59
CA GLU A 376 -3.96 46.43 -23.68
C GLU A 376 -4.20 45.36 -22.60
N GLU A 377 -5.42 45.24 -22.06
CA GLU A 377 -5.78 44.15 -21.14
C GLU A 377 -5.97 42.79 -21.84
N THR A 378 -6.38 42.76 -23.12
CA THR A 378 -6.46 41.51 -23.90
C THR A 378 -5.08 40.95 -24.25
N ARG A 379 -3.99 41.71 -24.01
CA ARG A 379 -2.59 41.27 -24.17
C ARG A 379 -2.03 40.51 -22.97
N MET A 380 -2.78 40.37 -21.88
CA MET A 380 -2.40 39.51 -20.77
C MET A 380 -2.64 38.03 -21.14
N ASN A 381 -1.60 37.41 -21.72
CA ASN A 381 -1.44 36.00 -22.11
C ASN A 381 -2.22 35.49 -23.33
N THR A 382 -1.69 35.76 -24.53
CA THR A 382 -2.09 35.15 -25.81
C THR A 382 -1.42 33.80 -26.10
N GLN A 383 -0.82 33.15 -25.09
CA GLN A 383 -0.15 31.87 -25.30
C GLN A 383 -1.17 30.78 -25.65
N LEU A 384 -0.94 30.10 -26.77
CA LEU A 384 -1.74 28.95 -27.18
C LEU A 384 -1.60 27.86 -26.12
N VAL A 385 -2.72 27.44 -25.53
CA VAL A 385 -2.73 26.30 -24.61
C VAL A 385 -2.49 25.03 -25.44
N PRO A 386 -1.36 24.32 -25.24
CA PRO A 386 -1.07 23.12 -25.99
C PRO A 386 -2.07 22.01 -25.62
N PRO A 387 -2.37 21.08 -26.55
CA PRO A 387 -3.21 19.94 -26.24
C PRO A 387 -2.48 19.01 -25.22
N PRO A 388 -3.22 18.37 -24.30
CA PRO A 388 -2.63 17.50 -23.29
C PRO A 388 -1.66 16.44 -23.84
N GLY A 389 -2.01 15.79 -24.96
CA GLY A 389 -1.16 14.76 -25.58
C GLY A 389 0.23 15.26 -25.99
N ALA A 390 0.36 16.53 -26.38
CA ALA A 390 1.67 17.11 -26.73
C ALA A 390 2.55 17.33 -25.51
N LEU A 391 1.96 17.73 -24.37
CA LEU A 391 2.69 17.90 -23.12
C LEU A 391 3.04 16.56 -22.48
N LEU A 392 2.11 15.61 -22.46
CA LEU A 392 2.37 14.25 -21.94
C LEU A 392 3.53 13.56 -22.67
N ALA A 393 3.73 13.83 -23.96
CA ALA A 393 4.86 13.30 -24.74
C ALA A 393 6.23 13.92 -24.36
N GLN A 394 6.24 15.10 -23.71
CA GLN A 394 7.46 15.78 -23.26
C GLN A 394 7.82 15.45 -21.81
N MET A 395 7.04 14.59 -21.17
CA MET A 395 7.19 14.25 -19.76
C MET A 395 8.52 13.52 -19.53
N PRO A 396 9.42 14.04 -18.66
CA PRO A 396 10.70 13.39 -18.38
C PRO A 396 10.50 12.11 -17.56
N SER A 397 11.58 11.36 -17.32
CA SER A 397 11.54 10.22 -16.40
C SER A 397 11.47 10.65 -14.93
N GLY A 398 11.01 9.72 -14.10
CA GLY A 398 11.12 9.81 -12.65
C GLY A 398 12.52 10.11 -12.14
N ARG A 399 12.60 10.58 -10.90
CA ARG A 399 13.84 10.67 -10.13
C ARG A 399 13.71 9.87 -8.85
N GLU A 400 14.52 8.83 -8.72
CA GLU A 400 14.64 8.05 -7.48
C GLU A 400 15.25 8.87 -6.35
N ILE A 401 14.76 8.65 -5.14
CA ILE A 401 15.24 9.33 -3.92
C ILE A 401 15.57 8.36 -2.79
N HIS A 402 14.94 7.19 -2.78
CA HIS A 402 15.11 6.22 -1.71
C HIS A 402 16.07 5.13 -2.14
N GLN A 403 16.99 4.76 -1.24
CA GLN A 403 17.76 3.54 -1.33
C GLN A 403 17.28 2.61 -0.22
N ILE A 404 16.82 1.42 -0.61
CA ILE A 404 16.36 0.42 0.37
C ILE A 404 17.58 -0.09 1.14
N LYS A 405 17.53 0.02 2.46
CA LYS A 405 18.47 -0.69 3.32
C LYS A 405 18.13 -2.17 3.27
N ALA A 406 19.12 -3.03 3.04
CA ALA A 406 18.91 -4.48 3.08
C ALA A 406 18.32 -4.89 4.43
N TYR A 407 17.25 -5.69 4.39
CA TYR A 407 16.66 -6.25 5.59
C TYR A 407 17.55 -7.37 6.13
N GLU A 408 17.81 -7.31 7.43
CA GLU A 408 18.55 -8.33 8.18
C GLU A 408 17.57 -9.08 9.08
N PRO A 409 17.19 -10.33 8.73
CA PRO A 409 16.31 -11.12 9.58
C PRO A 409 16.92 -11.32 10.97
N PRO A 410 16.14 -11.22 12.05
CA PRO A 410 16.65 -11.44 13.38
C PRO A 410 17.06 -12.92 13.52
N VAL A 411 18.30 -13.14 13.93
CA VAL A 411 18.86 -14.48 14.18
C VAL A 411 18.74 -14.79 15.66
N ILE A 412 18.49 -16.05 16.00
CA ILE A 412 18.41 -16.47 17.39
C ILE A 412 19.75 -16.24 18.08
N ASP A 413 19.76 -15.71 19.30
CA ASP A 413 21.01 -15.50 20.04
C ASP A 413 21.69 -16.83 20.36
N ALA A 414 23.03 -16.85 20.35
CA ALA A 414 23.80 -18.07 20.62
C ALA A 414 23.49 -18.65 22.00
N SER A 415 23.33 -17.81 23.02
CA SER A 415 23.02 -18.29 24.38
C SER A 415 21.60 -18.87 24.47
N ALA A 416 20.65 -18.29 23.75
CA ALA A 416 19.29 -18.79 23.65
C ALA A 416 19.23 -20.12 22.90
N LEU A 417 20.05 -20.27 21.85
CA LEU A 417 20.20 -21.53 21.12
C LEU A 417 20.82 -22.62 22.01
N ASP A 418 21.91 -22.30 22.72
CA ASP A 418 22.58 -23.20 23.65
C ASP A 418 21.65 -23.73 24.74
N ALA A 419 20.80 -22.86 25.30
CA ALA A 419 19.82 -23.24 26.31
C ALA A 419 18.81 -24.30 25.81
N MET A 420 18.56 -24.37 24.50
CA MET A 420 17.62 -25.33 23.91
C MET A 420 18.20 -26.72 23.67
N ARG A 421 19.46 -26.97 24.05
CA ARG A 421 20.06 -28.31 24.07
C ARG A 421 19.47 -29.21 25.15
N ALA A 422 18.91 -28.61 26.21
CA ALA A 422 18.16 -29.37 27.21
C ALA A 422 16.83 -29.87 26.60
N PRO A 423 16.38 -31.09 26.94
CA PRO A 423 15.02 -31.53 26.62
C PRO A 423 13.95 -30.61 27.20
N PRO A 424 12.80 -30.45 26.51
CA PRO A 424 11.73 -29.61 27.01
C PRO A 424 11.14 -30.20 28.30
N GLU A 425 10.85 -29.34 29.28
CA GLU A 425 10.22 -29.75 30.54
C GLU A 425 8.72 -30.04 30.41
N VAL A 426 8.08 -29.52 29.35
CA VAL A 426 6.64 -29.58 29.11
C VAL A 426 6.35 -30.13 27.71
N ALA A 427 5.23 -30.82 27.56
CA ALA A 427 4.74 -31.27 26.26
C ALA A 427 4.26 -30.09 25.40
N ASP A 428 4.33 -30.25 24.08
CA ASP A 428 3.90 -29.24 23.11
C ASP A 428 2.42 -29.44 22.72
N ASP A 429 1.51 -28.93 23.55
CA ASP A 429 0.07 -29.08 23.36
C ASP A 429 -0.58 -27.99 22.48
N TYR A 430 0.22 -27.14 21.82
CA TYR A 430 -0.27 -26.00 21.04
C TYR A 430 -1.13 -26.41 19.82
N GLY A 431 -1.02 -27.66 19.36
CA GLY A 431 -1.79 -28.21 18.25
C GLY A 431 -3.23 -28.63 18.62
N ASN A 432 -3.51 -28.84 19.91
CA ASN A 432 -4.81 -29.32 20.41
C ASN A 432 -5.76 -28.20 20.80
N ALA A 433 -5.34 -26.93 20.71
CA ALA A 433 -6.24 -25.80 20.90
C ALA A 433 -7.27 -25.80 19.76
N GLU A 434 -8.50 -26.25 20.05
CA GLU A 434 -9.60 -26.21 19.10
C GLU A 434 -9.64 -24.85 18.43
N SER A 435 -9.55 -24.85 17.10
CA SER A 435 -9.72 -23.66 16.30
C SER A 435 -11.19 -23.28 16.37
N SER A 436 -11.60 -22.65 17.49
CA SER A 436 -12.93 -22.11 17.68
C SER A 436 -13.10 -20.96 16.67
N GLU A 437 -13.70 -21.35 15.55
CA GLU A 437 -13.90 -20.59 14.31
C GLU A 437 -15.37 -20.55 13.89
N ASP A 438 -16.30 -21.00 14.72
CA ASP A 438 -17.71 -20.90 14.39
C ASP A 438 -18.27 -19.55 14.82
N GLU A 439 -17.95 -18.50 14.04
CA GLU A 439 -18.73 -17.26 14.04
C GLU A 439 -18.93 -16.79 12.60
N GLY A 440 -20.07 -17.17 12.03
CA GLY A 440 -20.52 -16.75 10.70
C GLY A 440 -21.76 -17.47 10.16
N GLN A 441 -22.14 -18.62 10.70
CA GLN A 441 -23.48 -19.17 10.50
C GLN A 441 -24.40 -18.68 11.62
N GLN A 442 -24.87 -17.45 11.52
CA GLN A 442 -26.26 -17.24 11.88
C GLN A 442 -27.06 -18.14 10.96
N VAL A 443 -27.49 -19.30 11.48
CA VAL A 443 -28.61 -20.03 10.92
C VAL A 443 -29.77 -19.07 11.04
N THR A 444 -29.98 -18.25 10.01
CA THR A 444 -31.27 -17.62 9.80
C THR A 444 -32.20 -18.79 9.55
N SER A 445 -32.87 -19.24 10.60
CA SER A 445 -34.07 -20.06 10.51
C SER A 445 -34.91 -19.43 9.41
N GLY A 446 -35.13 -20.15 8.32
CA GLY A 446 -36.05 -19.69 7.28
C GLY A 446 -37.38 -19.33 7.96
N PRO A 447 -38.07 -18.28 7.51
CA PRO A 447 -39.33 -17.86 8.13
C PRO A 447 -40.29 -19.05 8.18
N GLY A 448 -40.59 -19.53 9.40
CA GLY A 448 -41.48 -20.68 9.63
C GLY A 448 -40.92 -21.81 10.52
N GLN A 449 -39.65 -21.79 10.93
CA GLN A 449 -39.13 -22.82 11.85
C GLN A 449 -39.14 -22.36 13.32
N PHE A 450 -40.01 -22.98 14.13
CA PHE A 450 -40.06 -22.82 15.58
C PHE A 450 -38.93 -23.63 16.26
N PRO A 451 -38.30 -23.13 17.34
CA PRO A 451 -37.27 -23.88 18.05
C PRO A 451 -37.91 -25.08 18.79
N GLY A 452 -37.49 -26.31 18.44
CA GLY A 452 -37.89 -27.54 19.15
C GLY A 452 -38.19 -28.77 18.29
N THR A 453 -38.24 -28.66 16.97
CA THR A 453 -38.71 -29.77 16.10
C THR A 453 -37.62 -30.58 15.40
N LYS A 454 -36.33 -30.42 15.77
CA LYS A 454 -35.23 -31.15 15.12
C LYS A 454 -35.12 -32.62 15.52
N ASP A 455 -35.66 -33.01 16.68
CA ASP A 455 -35.51 -34.38 17.19
C ASP A 455 -36.64 -35.33 16.75
N GLU A 456 -37.68 -34.86 16.04
CA GLU A 456 -38.87 -35.67 15.70
C GLU A 456 -38.91 -36.21 14.25
N TYR A 457 -37.91 -35.93 13.41
CA TYR A 457 -37.91 -36.39 12.00
C TYR A 457 -36.79 -37.38 11.62
N GLU A 458 -35.89 -37.76 12.53
CA GLU A 458 -34.92 -38.83 12.30
C GLU A 458 -35.41 -40.15 12.88
N GLY A 459 -36.46 -40.72 12.28
CA GLY A 459 -37.01 -41.96 12.81
C GLY A 459 -38.13 -42.60 12.01
N ARG A 460 -37.89 -42.92 10.73
CA ARG A 460 -38.48 -44.03 9.92
C ARG A 460 -38.61 -43.63 8.46
N SER A 461 -37.94 -44.35 7.56
CA SER A 461 -38.67 -45.29 6.68
C SER A 461 -37.71 -46.11 5.83
N SER A 462 -37.96 -47.41 5.86
CA SER A 462 -37.34 -48.47 5.07
C SER A 462 -38.26 -48.78 3.87
N TYR A 463 -37.67 -49.06 2.70
CA TYR A 463 -38.30 -49.57 1.45
C TYR A 463 -39.35 -48.61 0.82
N TYR A 464 -39.42 -48.37 -0.50
CA TYR A 464 -39.06 -49.09 -1.72
C TYR A 464 -38.46 -48.13 -2.75
#